data_AF-A0A1M2VQN0-F1
#
_entry.id   AF-A0A1M2VQN0-F1
#
_cell.length_a   1.000
_cell.length_b   1.000
_cell.length_c   1.000
_cell.angle_alpha   90.00
_cell.angle_beta   90.00
_cell.angle_gamma   90.00
#
_symmetry.space_group_name_H-M   'P 1'
#
loop_
_entity.id
_entity.type
_entity.pdbx_description
1 polymer ?
#
loop_
_entity_poly.entity_id
_entity_poly.type
_entity_poly.pdbx_seq_one_letter_code
_entity_poly.pdbx_strand_id
1 'polypeptide(L)' 'MSANVGKQYQDNLMAMCASGNHDVSKKYGVCGIICAVLLFPCGLICLFSDVEKRCVRCGAKV' A
#
# COMPACT_ATOMS: atom_id res chain seq x y z
N MET A 1 32.38 5.44 -5.15
CA MET A 1 31.69 4.95 -6.36
C MET A 1 30.40 4.23 -5.95
N SER A 2 29.41 4.95 -5.38
CA SER A 2 28.23 4.30 -4.74
C SER A 2 26.88 4.93 -5.11
N ALA A 3 26.87 6.11 -5.73
CA ALA A 3 25.64 6.79 -6.12
C ALA A 3 24.98 6.18 -7.37
N ASN A 4 25.75 5.55 -8.26
CA ASN A 4 25.23 5.04 -9.54
C ASN A 4 24.43 3.73 -9.37
N VAL A 5 24.86 2.88 -8.43
CA VAL A 5 24.19 1.59 -8.13
C VAL A 5 22.79 1.81 -7.55
N GLY A 6 22.64 2.81 -6.66
CA GLY A 6 21.34 3.13 -6.07
C GLY A 6 20.32 3.63 -7.11
N LYS A 7 20.79 4.41 -8.10
CA LYS A 7 19.93 4.91 -9.18
C LYS A 7 19.49 3.80 -10.13
N GLN A 8 20.41 2.93 -10.57
CA GLN A 8 20.08 1.76 -11.39
C GLN A 8 19.11 0.80 -10.70
N TYR A 9 19.22 0.65 -9.38
CA TYR A 9 18.29 -0.15 -8.58
C TYR A 9 16.89 0.47 -8.55
N GLN A 10 16.79 1.79 -8.35
CA GLN A 10 15.50 2.50 -8.42
C GLN A 10 14.87 2.38 -9.81
N ASP A 11 15.64 2.57 -10.88
CA ASP A 11 15.15 2.46 -12.26
C ASP A 11 14.60 1.05 -12.55
N ASN A 12 15.26 -0.01 -12.06
CA ASN A 12 14.75 -1.39 -12.16
C ASN A 12 13.44 -1.59 -11.39
N LEU A 13 13.32 -1.06 -10.17
CA LEU A 13 12.09 -1.17 -9.37
C LEU A 13 10.92 -0.45 -10.04
N MET A 14 11.16 0.71 -10.63
CA MET A 14 10.15 1.47 -11.36
C MET A 14 9.75 0.76 -12.66
N ALA A 15 10.70 0.15 -13.38
CA ALA A 15 10.43 -0.66 -14.55
C ALA A 15 9.56 -1.90 -14.21
N MET A 16 9.80 -2.54 -13.06
CA MET A 16 8.94 -3.62 -12.56
C MET A 16 7.52 -3.13 -12.29
N CYS A 17 7.36 -1.95 -11.69
CA CYS A 17 6.03 -1.35 -11.49
C CYS A 17 5.35 -1.01 -12.83
N ALA A 18 6.09 -0.52 -13.82
CA ALA A 18 5.57 -0.24 -15.16
C ALA A 18 5.15 -1.52 -15.91
N SER A 19 5.82 -2.65 -15.66
CA SER A 19 5.43 -3.97 -16.18
C SER A 19 4.21 -4.58 -15.51
N GLY A 20 3.61 -3.91 -14.51
CA GLY A 20 2.47 -4.41 -13.74
C GLY A 20 2.85 -5.30 -12.55
N ASN A 21 4.13 -5.53 -12.29
CA ASN A 21 4.61 -6.29 -11.14
C ASN A 21 4.67 -5.40 -9.89
N HIS A 22 3.49 -5.07 -9.38
CA HIS A 22 3.31 -4.23 -8.19
C HIS A 22 3.45 -5.05 -6.90
N ASP A 23 4.27 -4.55 -5.98
CA ASP A 23 4.40 -5.10 -4.64
C ASP A 23 3.26 -4.54 -3.77
N VAL A 24 2.17 -5.29 -3.72
CA VAL A 24 0.91 -4.87 -3.08
C VAL A 24 1.01 -5.02 -1.56
N SER A 25 0.83 -3.92 -0.83
CA SER A 25 0.72 -3.95 0.63
C SER A 25 -0.63 -3.41 1.07
N LYS A 26 -1.25 -4.10 2.04
CA LYS A 26 -2.52 -3.71 2.63
C LYS A 26 -2.24 -2.75 3.78
N LYS A 27 -2.84 -1.57 3.74
CA LYS A 27 -2.89 -0.66 4.88
C LYS A 27 -4.33 -0.50 5.34
N TYR A 28 -4.54 -0.63 6.65
CA TYR A 28 -5.83 -0.38 7.29
C TYR A 28 -5.88 1.09 7.66
N GLY A 29 -6.95 1.80 7.28
CA GLY A 29 -7.10 3.19 7.68
C GLY A 29 -7.40 3.30 9.17
N VAL A 30 -6.78 4.31 9.80
CA VAL A 30 -6.94 4.60 11.23
C VAL A 30 -8.40 4.91 11.57
N CYS A 31 -9.15 5.52 10.63
CA CYS A 31 -10.57 5.81 10.78
C CYS A 31 -11.41 4.52 10.93
N GLY A 32 -11.15 3.51 10.10
CA GLY A 32 -11.79 2.19 10.21
C GLY A 32 -11.54 1.52 11.56
N ILE A 33 -10.31 1.61 12.07
CA ILE A 33 -9.92 1.04 13.38
C ILE A 33 -10.70 1.74 14.51
N ILE A 34 -10.76 3.07 14.49
CA ILE A 34 -11.49 3.84 15.51
C ILE A 34 -12.98 3.51 15.47
N CYS A 35 -13.58 3.42 14.29
CA CYS A 35 -14.99 3.06 14.14
C CYS A 35 -15.28 1.62 14.58
N ALA A 36 -14.36 0.68 14.34
CA ALA A 36 -14.48 -0.70 14.80
C ALA A 36 -14.55 -0.81 16.33
N VAL A 37 -13.82 0.03 17.05
CA VAL A 37 -13.81 0.04 18.52
C VAL A 37 -15.04 0.74 19.09
N LEU A 38 -15.48 1.85 18.49
CA LEU A 38 -16.59 2.66 19.02
C LEU A 38 -17.98 2.12 18.64
N LEU A 39 -18.11 1.43 17.50
CA LEU A 39 -19.40 1.06 16.89
C LEU A 39 -19.53 -0.45 16.64
N PHE A 40 -19.22 -1.27 17.64
CA PHE A 40 -19.43 -2.72 17.55
C PHE A 40 -20.93 -3.02 17.35
N PRO A 41 -21.39 -3.78 16.33
CA PRO A 41 -20.68 -4.59 15.32
C PRO A 41 -20.52 -3.94 13.92
N CYS A 42 -21.17 -2.81 13.65
CA CYS A 42 -21.14 -2.15 12.34
C CYS A 42 -19.73 -1.66 11.95
N GLY A 43 -18.92 -1.25 12.94
CA GLY A 43 -17.57 -0.76 12.72
C GLY A 43 -16.59 -1.82 12.22
N LEU A 44 -16.82 -3.10 12.54
CA LEU A 44 -16.02 -4.22 12.01
C LEU A 44 -16.17 -4.35 10.49
N ILE A 45 -17.38 -4.14 9.96
CA ILE A 45 -17.64 -4.19 8.51
C ILE A 45 -16.95 -3.01 7.80
N CYS A 46 -16.97 -1.83 8.41
CA CYS A 46 -16.23 -0.67 7.90
C CYS A 46 -14.71 -0.94 7.86
N LEU A 47 -14.15 -1.64 8.85
CA LEU A 47 -12.73 -1.99 8.88
C LEU A 47 -12.31 -2.87 7.68
N PHE A 48 -13.15 -3.82 7.29
CA PHE A 48 -12.87 -4.67 6.13
C PHE A 48 -13.03 -3.94 4.80
N SER A 49 -13.89 -2.91 4.76
CA SER A 49 -14.09 -2.07 3.56
C SER A 49 -12.98 -1.03 3.41
N ASP A 50 -12.39 -0.57 4.52
CA ASP A 50 -11.32 0.43 4.56
C ASP A 50 -9.91 -0.19 4.42
N VAL A 51 -9.81 -1.21 3.56
CA VAL A 51 -8.53 -1.80 3.16
C VAL A 51 -8.12 -1.21 1.82
N GLU A 52 -7.12 -0.34 1.84
CA GLU A 52 -6.54 0.18 0.62
C GLU A 52 -5.30 -0.63 0.26
N LYS A 53 -5.36 -1.29 -0.91
CA LYS A 53 -4.22 -1.98 -1.51
C LYS A 53 -3.43 -0.94 -2.29
N ARG A 54 -2.18 -0.73 -1.89
CA ARG A 54 -1.27 0.18 -2.60
C ARG A 54 0.05 -0.52 -2.84
N CYS A 55 0.64 -0.23 -4.00
CA CYS A 55 1.99 -0.64 -4.30
C CYS A 55 2.97 0.08 -3.36
N VAL A 56 3.84 -0.64 -2.64
CA VAL A 56 4.84 0.00 -1.75
C VAL A 56 5.93 0.73 -2.52
N ARG A 57 6.16 0.35 -3.78
CA ARG A 57 7.22 0.91 -4.64
C ARG A 57 6.79 2.21 -5.32
N CYS A 58 5.63 2.21 -6.00
CA CYS A 58 5.15 3.36 -6.76
C CYS A 58 3.97 4.11 -6.13
N GLY A 59 3.37 3.59 -5.06
CA GLY A 59 2.24 4.22 -4.37
C GLY A 59 0.90 4.16 -5.11
N ALA A 60 0.86 3.60 -6.32
CA ALA A 60 -0.35 3.40 -7.10
C ALA A 60 -1.35 2.49 -6.36
N LYS A 61 -2.64 2.81 -6.49
CA LYS A 61 -3.75 1.94 -6.06
C LYS A 61 -3.86 0.80 -7.06
N VAL A 62 -3.90 -0.44 -6.57
CA VAL A 62 -3.83 -1.69 -7.34
C VAL A 62 -4.84 -2.70 -6.83
#